data_AF-A0A4Z1RIA7-F1
#
_entry.id   AF-A0A4Z1RIA7-F1
#
_cell.length_a   1.000
_cell.length_b   1.000
_cell.length_c   1.000
_cell.angle_alpha   90.00
_cell.angle_beta   90.00
_cell.angle_gamma   90.00
#
_symmetry.space_group_name_H-M   'P 1'
#
loop_
_entity.id
_entity.type
_entity.pdbx_description
1 polymer ?
#
loop_
_entity_poly.entity_id
_entity_poly.type
_entity_poly.pdbx_seq_one_letter_code
_entity_poly.pdbx_strand_id
1 'polypeptide(L)'
;MRRILIAASLSALLVACDGTPTATSRDLDDAALQARSAAAPAGDPALAQDLVVSTNEPFLQARVEDGVLVLTGVDIGERRLVVERSIVDGATRTIIGRDATGSVEARVYARPCEDSMSGAAFPLSGELTVDGHGPHPGCARPAAMPAPGEPGADSTGALLPAVFVGRWAPDAAACADPASIEAIVITGDAIRFHESVGRPREVRMEGDDAATVVFAYEGEGHQWESEQRLRLPEADTLEITGPEQLRLQRVRCAE
;
A
#
# COMPACT_ATOMS: atom_id res chain seq x y z
N MET A 1 68.50 -27.09 -9.66
CA MET A 1 69.72 -27.77 -9.17
C MET A 1 70.08 -27.22 -7.79
N ARG A 2 70.33 -28.09 -6.79
CA ARG A 2 70.93 -27.87 -5.44
C ARG A 2 70.14 -26.92 -4.50
N ARG A 3 69.46 -27.30 -3.40
CA ARG A 3 69.81 -28.09 -2.18
C ARG A 3 71.13 -27.68 -1.50
N ILE A 4 71.04 -27.16 -0.27
CA ILE A 4 71.87 -27.33 0.97
C ILE A 4 71.18 -26.44 2.04
N LEU A 5 70.55 -26.86 3.15
CA LEU A 5 70.88 -27.70 4.33
C LEU A 5 71.82 -27.08 5.40
N ILE A 6 71.21 -26.82 6.57
CA ILE A 6 71.65 -27.06 7.97
C ILE A 6 72.53 -26.02 8.70
N ALA A 7 72.08 -25.67 9.91
CA ALA A 7 72.78 -25.58 11.22
C ALA A 7 72.38 -24.29 11.96
N ALA A 8 71.57 -24.27 13.02
CA ALA A 8 71.69 -24.88 14.36
C ALA A 8 72.99 -24.54 15.09
N SER A 9 72.93 -23.63 16.08
CA SER A 9 73.57 -23.67 17.42
C SER A 9 73.45 -22.28 18.08
N LEU A 10 72.82 -22.06 19.24
CA LEU A 10 73.04 -22.51 20.63
C LEU A 10 73.80 -21.46 21.47
N SER A 11 73.23 -21.13 22.64
CA SER A 11 73.86 -20.56 23.86
C SER A 11 74.06 -19.03 23.90
N ALA A 12 73.93 -18.31 25.02
CA ALA A 12 73.43 -18.54 26.39
C ALA A 12 73.43 -17.18 27.14
N LEU A 13 72.51 -17.03 28.10
CA LEU A 13 72.59 -16.28 29.38
C LEU A 13 73.00 -14.79 29.40
N LEU A 14 72.16 -13.95 30.05
CA LEU A 14 72.52 -13.24 31.30
C LEU A 14 71.28 -12.58 31.95
N VAL A 15 71.39 -12.41 33.27
CA VAL A 15 70.36 -12.20 34.31
C VAL A 15 70.30 -10.72 34.78
N ALA A 16 69.10 -10.28 35.24
CA ALA A 16 68.76 -9.22 36.23
C ALA A 16 69.16 -7.74 35.95
N CYS A 17 68.49 -6.68 36.43
CA CYS A 17 67.28 -6.45 37.24
C CYS A 17 66.79 -4.99 37.06
N ASP A 18 65.48 -4.78 37.30
CA ASP A 18 64.74 -3.59 37.74
C ASP A 18 64.73 -2.25 36.96
N GLY A 19 63.51 -1.87 36.55
CA GLY A 19 63.16 -0.50 36.17
C GLY A 19 61.83 -0.41 35.40
N THR A 20 60.71 -0.31 36.13
CA THR A 20 59.43 0.34 35.77
C THR A 20 58.82 0.10 34.36
N PRO A 21 57.60 -0.48 34.24
CA PRO A 21 56.97 -0.64 32.94
C PRO A 21 56.38 0.68 32.45
N THR A 22 57.08 1.36 31.54
CA THR A 22 56.44 2.31 30.62
C THR A 22 55.74 1.48 29.55
N ALA A 23 54.42 1.32 29.69
CA ALA A 23 53.56 0.68 28.72
C ALA A 23 53.81 1.28 27.34
N THR A 24 54.35 0.45 26.46
CA THR A 24 54.71 0.83 25.09
C THR A 24 53.44 0.83 24.27
N SER A 25 53.24 1.94 23.58
CA SER A 25 52.13 2.28 22.70
C SER A 25 52.02 1.37 21.47
N ARG A 26 51.63 0.10 21.66
CA ARG A 26 51.40 -0.85 20.56
C ARG A 26 50.06 -1.59 20.59
N ASP A 27 49.19 -1.26 21.54
CA ASP A 27 47.81 -1.81 21.62
C ASP A 27 46.72 -0.82 21.14
N LEU A 28 47.10 0.34 20.58
CA LEU A 28 46.13 1.33 20.11
C LEU A 28 45.76 1.22 18.62
N ASP A 29 46.47 0.41 17.83
CA ASP A 29 46.16 0.24 16.40
C ASP A 29 45.22 -0.94 16.10
N ASP A 30 45.15 -1.97 16.96
CA ASP A 30 44.20 -3.09 16.76
C ASP A 30 42.80 -2.79 17.32
N ALA A 31 42.69 -1.94 18.35
CA ALA A 31 41.39 -1.48 18.86
C ALA A 31 40.71 -0.46 17.91
N ALA A 32 41.48 0.26 17.09
CA ALA A 32 40.96 1.24 16.15
C ALA A 32 40.40 0.61 14.84
N LEU A 33 40.79 -0.63 14.52
CA LEU A 33 40.28 -1.38 13.36
C LEU A 33 39.08 -2.28 13.69
N GLN A 34 38.84 -2.62 14.97
CA GLN A 34 37.63 -3.33 15.41
C GLN A 34 36.46 -2.41 15.78
N ALA A 35 36.69 -1.10 15.97
CA ALA A 35 35.65 -0.14 16.32
C ALA A 35 35.01 0.60 15.13
N ARG A 36 35.10 0.05 13.91
CA ARG A 36 34.34 0.50 12.73
C ARG A 36 33.50 -0.61 12.12
N SER A 37 32.88 -1.45 12.95
CA SER A 37 31.57 -1.95 12.56
C SER A 37 30.60 -0.79 12.76
N ALA A 38 30.53 0.09 11.75
CA ALA A 38 29.44 1.04 11.67
C ALA A 38 28.17 0.21 11.75
N ALA A 39 27.39 0.38 12.82
CA ALA A 39 26.04 -0.13 12.86
C ALA A 39 25.39 0.31 11.56
N ALA A 40 25.03 -0.65 10.71
CA ALA A 40 24.29 -0.36 9.48
C ALA A 40 23.12 0.55 9.88
N PRO A 41 22.84 1.62 9.13
CA PRO A 41 21.70 2.47 9.44
C PRO A 41 20.48 1.56 9.62
N ALA A 42 19.84 1.65 10.78
CA ALA A 42 18.62 0.91 11.02
C ALA A 42 17.65 1.25 9.88
N GLY A 43 17.30 0.25 9.08
CA GLY A 43 16.43 0.43 7.93
C GLY A 43 15.05 0.94 8.37
N ASP A 44 14.31 1.55 7.45
CA ASP A 44 12.95 2.00 7.75
C ASP A 44 12.09 0.80 8.24
N PRO A 45 11.49 0.88 9.44
CA PRO A 45 10.70 -0.23 9.98
C PRO A 45 9.53 -0.62 9.08
N ALA A 46 8.97 0.31 8.29
CA ALA A 46 7.90 0.02 7.35
C ALA A 46 8.31 -0.97 6.25
N LEU A 47 9.61 -1.09 5.98
CA LEU A 47 10.16 -2.02 4.99
C LEU A 47 10.47 -3.40 5.57
N ALA A 48 10.50 -3.58 6.90
CA ALA A 48 10.93 -4.84 7.52
C ALA A 48 9.85 -5.95 7.51
N GLN A 49 8.58 -5.56 7.36
CA GLN A 49 7.41 -6.45 7.39
C GLN A 49 7.12 -7.13 6.04
N ASP A 50 6.09 -7.95 5.98
CA ASP A 50 5.58 -8.52 4.72
C ASP A 50 4.99 -7.43 3.83
N LEU A 51 5.21 -7.54 2.53
CA LEU A 51 4.95 -6.48 1.56
C LEU A 51 4.20 -7.02 0.34
N VAL A 52 3.38 -6.16 -0.25
CA VAL A 52 2.79 -6.35 -1.56
C VAL A 52 3.27 -5.21 -2.45
N VAL A 53 3.76 -5.54 -3.63
CA VAL A 53 4.12 -4.59 -4.70
C VAL A 53 3.19 -4.85 -5.88
N SER A 54 2.54 -3.80 -6.37
CA SER A 54 1.61 -3.85 -7.49
C SER A 54 2.06 -2.85 -8.56
N THR A 55 2.15 -3.29 -9.81
CA THR A 55 2.57 -2.47 -10.95
C THR A 55 1.41 -2.20 -11.89
N ASN A 56 1.44 -1.04 -12.55
CA ASN A 56 0.38 -0.65 -13.49
C ASN A 56 0.57 -1.35 -14.83
N GLU A 57 1.81 -1.41 -15.32
CA GLU A 57 2.12 -2.11 -16.56
C GLU A 57 3.46 -2.86 -16.46
N PRO A 58 3.47 -4.19 -16.71
CA PRO A 58 2.30 -5.07 -16.79
C PRO A 58 1.58 -5.14 -15.43
N PHE A 59 0.30 -5.51 -15.41
CA PHE A 59 -0.51 -5.66 -14.20
C PHE A 59 -0.04 -6.86 -13.36
N LEU A 60 1.07 -6.67 -12.65
CA LEU A 60 1.72 -7.67 -11.81
C LEU A 60 1.52 -7.32 -10.35
N GLN A 61 1.44 -8.36 -9.53
CA GLN A 61 1.48 -8.24 -8.09
C GLN A 61 2.46 -9.26 -7.51
N ALA A 62 3.43 -8.78 -6.73
CA ALA A 62 4.34 -9.60 -5.95
C ALA A 62 4.02 -9.46 -4.46
N ARG A 63 3.63 -10.56 -3.81
CA ARG A 63 3.46 -10.65 -2.35
C ARG A 63 4.63 -11.39 -1.74
N VAL A 64 5.27 -10.78 -0.75
CA VAL A 64 6.38 -11.39 0.01
C VAL A 64 5.90 -11.70 1.40
N GLU A 65 5.88 -12.99 1.75
CA GLU A 65 5.38 -13.51 3.02
C GLU A 65 6.13 -14.81 3.35
N ASP A 66 6.57 -14.96 4.60
CA ASP A 66 7.23 -16.17 5.12
C ASP A 66 8.39 -16.70 4.25
N GLY A 67 9.18 -15.80 3.66
CA GLY A 67 10.32 -16.16 2.81
C GLY A 67 9.94 -16.70 1.42
N VAL A 68 8.68 -16.53 1.02
CA VAL A 68 8.18 -16.84 -0.33
C VAL A 68 7.76 -15.54 -1.02
N LEU A 69 8.16 -15.38 -2.28
CA LEU A 69 7.62 -14.35 -3.16
C LEU A 69 6.60 -15.00 -4.09
N VAL A 70 5.33 -14.63 -3.93
CA VAL A 70 4.24 -15.06 -4.80
C VAL A 70 4.00 -13.97 -5.84
N LEU A 71 4.33 -14.26 -7.09
CA LEU A 71 4.06 -13.41 -8.23
C LEU A 71 2.75 -13.84 -8.89
N THR A 72 1.90 -12.87 -9.18
CA THR A 72 0.64 -13.06 -9.90
C THR A 72 0.50 -11.96 -10.95
N GLY A 73 -0.26 -12.23 -12.01
CA GLY A 73 -0.57 -11.25 -13.05
C GLY A 73 -1.52 -11.84 -14.09
N VAL A 74 -2.13 -10.97 -14.90
CA VAL A 74 -3.16 -11.35 -15.88
C VAL A 74 -2.67 -12.45 -16.84
N ASP A 75 -1.41 -12.38 -17.27
CA ASP A 75 -0.86 -13.25 -18.31
C ASP A 75 0.14 -14.31 -17.81
N ILE A 76 0.41 -14.39 -16.50
CA ILE A 76 1.52 -15.21 -15.98
C ILE A 76 1.10 -16.26 -14.95
N GLY A 77 -0.18 -16.34 -14.60
CA GLY A 77 -0.67 -17.24 -13.54
C GLY A 77 -0.04 -16.94 -12.17
N GLU A 78 -0.24 -17.83 -11.19
CA GLU A 78 0.49 -17.77 -9.92
C GLU A 78 1.85 -18.46 -10.05
N ARG A 79 2.90 -17.78 -9.60
CA ARG A 79 4.26 -18.31 -9.56
C ARG A 79 4.85 -18.07 -8.17
N ARG A 80 5.39 -19.12 -7.55
CA ARG A 80 5.90 -19.09 -6.17
C ARG A 80 7.41 -19.25 -6.20
N LEU A 81 8.12 -18.25 -5.70
CA LEU A 81 9.58 -18.18 -5.72
C LEU A 81 10.13 -18.21 -4.29
N VAL A 82 11.19 -18.98 -4.07
CA VAL A 82 11.90 -18.97 -2.78
C VAL A 82 12.71 -17.68 -2.69
N VAL A 83 12.54 -16.92 -1.61
CA VAL A 83 13.33 -15.70 -1.38
C VAL A 83 14.76 -16.09 -1.03
N GLU A 84 15.70 -15.81 -1.94
CA GLU A 84 17.13 -16.04 -1.73
C GLU A 84 17.78 -14.88 -1.00
N ARG A 85 17.27 -13.67 -1.22
CA ARG A 85 17.84 -12.44 -0.68
C ARG A 85 16.74 -11.45 -0.34
N SER A 86 16.82 -10.85 0.84
CA SER A 86 15.99 -9.71 1.24
C SER A 86 16.86 -8.77 2.07
N ILE A 87 17.24 -7.63 1.50
CA ILE A 87 18.13 -6.66 2.17
C ILE A 87 17.43 -5.32 2.27
N VAL A 88 17.44 -4.75 3.47
CA VAL A 88 17.07 -3.36 3.71
C VAL A 88 18.35 -2.53 3.81
N ASP A 89 18.43 -1.48 3.02
CA ASP A 89 19.50 -0.49 3.02
C ASP A 89 18.88 0.91 3.04
N GLY A 90 18.95 1.55 4.21
CA GLY A 90 18.29 2.84 4.48
C GLY A 90 16.78 2.78 4.19
N ALA A 91 16.35 3.56 3.20
CA ALA A 91 14.95 3.71 2.78
C ALA A 91 14.57 2.77 1.62
N THR A 92 15.37 1.74 1.32
CA THR A 92 15.10 0.78 0.23
C THR A 92 15.19 -0.65 0.73
N ARG A 93 14.26 -1.51 0.33
CA ARG A 93 14.35 -2.97 0.47
C ARG A 93 14.40 -3.62 -0.89
N THR A 94 15.38 -4.49 -1.11
CA THR A 94 15.49 -5.32 -2.32
C THR A 94 15.25 -6.77 -1.93
N ILE A 95 14.24 -7.40 -2.54
CA ILE A 95 13.89 -8.81 -2.38
C ILE A 95 14.12 -9.53 -3.71
N ILE A 96 14.81 -10.65 -3.70
CA ILE A 96 15.05 -11.50 -4.87
C ILE A 96 14.52 -12.90 -4.57
N GLY A 97 13.54 -13.33 -5.35
CA GLY A 97 13.02 -14.69 -5.36
C GLY A 97 13.47 -15.45 -6.61
N ARG A 98 13.70 -16.76 -6.48
CA ARG A 98 13.97 -17.65 -7.63
C ARG A 98 13.14 -18.92 -7.62
N ASP A 99 12.95 -19.47 -8.81
CA ASP A 99 12.44 -20.81 -9.05
C ASP A 99 13.15 -21.44 -10.26
N ALA A 100 12.64 -22.57 -10.76
CA ALA A 100 13.21 -23.26 -11.91
C ALA A 100 13.09 -22.49 -13.23
N THR A 101 12.17 -21.53 -13.31
CA THR A 101 11.85 -20.76 -14.53
C THR A 101 12.68 -19.48 -14.60
N GLY A 102 13.13 -18.93 -13.47
CA GLY A 102 13.92 -17.70 -13.44
C GLY A 102 13.85 -16.97 -12.10
N SER A 103 13.81 -15.63 -12.14
CA SER A 103 13.94 -14.78 -10.94
C SER A 103 13.04 -13.57 -10.97
N VAL A 104 12.56 -13.17 -9.80
CA VAL A 104 11.80 -11.94 -9.59
C VAL A 104 12.54 -11.07 -8.57
N GLU A 105 12.82 -9.82 -8.96
CA GLU A 105 13.33 -8.80 -8.05
C GLU A 105 12.21 -7.80 -7.74
N ALA A 106 11.93 -7.61 -6.45
CA ALA A 106 11.07 -6.55 -5.95
C ALA A 106 11.91 -5.52 -5.18
N ARG A 107 11.85 -4.27 -5.63
CA ARG A 107 12.53 -3.14 -4.98
C ARG A 107 11.50 -2.20 -4.41
N VAL A 108 11.51 -2.01 -3.10
CA VAL A 108 10.52 -1.21 -2.37
C VAL A 108 11.20 -0.02 -1.73
N TYR A 109 10.62 1.16 -1.87
CA TYR A 109 11.15 2.41 -1.34
C TYR A 109 10.20 2.98 -0.28
N ALA A 110 10.75 3.46 0.83
CA ALA A 110 10.01 4.16 1.88
C ALA A 110 9.67 5.59 1.46
N ARG A 111 8.82 5.71 0.44
CA ARG A 111 8.25 6.98 -0.04
C ARG A 111 6.80 6.76 -0.47
N PRO A 112 5.89 7.72 -0.22
CA PRO A 112 4.50 7.64 -0.68
C PRO A 112 4.41 7.46 -2.20
N CYS A 113 3.37 6.78 -2.62
CA CYS A 113 3.05 6.51 -4.03
C CYS A 113 1.57 6.75 -4.25
N GLU A 114 1.21 7.37 -5.37
CA GLU A 114 -0.16 7.43 -5.85
C GLU A 114 -0.23 6.58 -7.12
N ASP A 115 -1.11 5.59 -7.13
CA ASP A 115 -1.32 4.78 -8.32
C ASP A 115 -1.95 5.66 -9.41
N SER A 116 -1.24 5.82 -10.54
CA SER A 116 -1.69 6.66 -11.65
C SER A 116 -2.97 6.17 -12.33
N MET A 117 -3.36 4.90 -12.14
CA MET A 117 -4.56 4.32 -12.76
C MET A 117 -5.80 4.47 -11.88
N SER A 118 -5.67 4.34 -10.56
CA SER A 118 -6.80 4.42 -9.62
C SER A 118 -6.83 5.70 -8.77
N GLY A 119 -5.73 6.45 -8.71
CA GLY A 119 -5.54 7.54 -7.74
C GLY A 119 -5.34 7.06 -6.30
N ALA A 120 -5.22 5.75 -6.07
CA ALA A 120 -5.07 5.21 -4.72
C ALA A 120 -3.72 5.61 -4.10
N ALA A 121 -3.77 6.09 -2.86
CA ALA A 121 -2.58 6.43 -2.09
C ALA A 121 -2.01 5.20 -1.37
N PHE A 122 -0.70 5.01 -1.51
CA PHE A 122 0.07 3.96 -0.88
C PHE A 122 1.21 4.54 -0.05
N PRO A 123 1.55 3.92 1.09
CA PRO A 123 2.62 4.41 1.96
C PRO A 123 4.03 4.20 1.36
N LEU A 124 4.16 3.29 0.39
CA LEU A 124 5.43 2.89 -0.22
C LEU A 124 5.30 2.90 -1.74
N SER A 125 6.42 3.11 -2.43
CA SER A 125 6.53 2.86 -3.88
C SER A 125 7.31 1.57 -4.11
N GLY A 126 7.10 0.91 -5.24
CA GLY A 126 7.81 -0.32 -5.57
C GLY A 126 8.07 -0.48 -7.05
N GLU A 127 9.00 -1.36 -7.38
CA GLU A 127 9.35 -1.75 -8.73
C GLU A 127 9.52 -3.27 -8.81
N LEU A 128 9.07 -3.87 -9.92
CA LEU A 128 9.24 -5.29 -10.19
C LEU A 128 10.11 -5.51 -11.43
N THR A 129 11.07 -6.42 -11.32
CA THR A 129 11.79 -6.97 -12.48
C THR A 129 11.56 -8.48 -12.52
N VAL A 130 10.94 -8.98 -13.60
CA VAL A 130 10.57 -10.39 -13.76
C VAL A 130 11.40 -10.99 -14.89
N ASP A 131 12.22 -11.98 -14.56
CA ASP A 131 13.10 -12.69 -15.51
C ASP A 131 13.96 -11.73 -16.37
N GLY A 132 14.35 -10.59 -15.81
CA GLY A 132 15.14 -9.56 -16.48
C GLY A 132 14.31 -8.50 -17.24
N HIS A 133 12.99 -8.62 -17.28
CA HIS A 133 12.08 -7.61 -17.83
C HIS A 133 11.63 -6.65 -16.74
N GLY A 134 11.87 -5.35 -16.94
CA GLY A 134 11.62 -4.28 -15.96
C GLY A 134 12.77 -3.26 -15.91
N PRO A 135 12.82 -2.39 -14.88
CA PRO A 135 11.89 -2.32 -13.76
C PRO A 135 10.51 -1.80 -14.19
N HIS A 136 9.47 -2.49 -13.75
CA HIS A 136 8.08 -2.08 -13.88
C HIS A 136 7.70 -1.26 -12.64
N PRO A 137 7.41 0.04 -12.79
CA PRO A 137 7.08 0.89 -11.65
C PRO A 137 5.69 0.60 -11.10
N GLY A 138 5.54 0.82 -9.81
CA GLY A 138 4.30 0.55 -9.10
C GLY A 138 4.28 1.13 -7.69
N CYS A 139 3.23 0.80 -6.96
CA CYS A 139 3.09 1.14 -5.57
C CYS A 139 3.24 -0.10 -4.69
N ALA A 140 3.52 0.12 -3.41
CA ALA A 140 3.71 -0.96 -2.44
C ALA A 140 2.98 -0.66 -1.13
N ARG A 141 2.59 -1.71 -0.42
CA ARG A 141 1.97 -1.62 0.89
C ARG A 141 2.40 -2.76 1.79
N PRO A 142 2.25 -2.62 3.12
CA PRO A 142 2.28 -3.75 4.03
C PRO A 142 1.26 -4.81 3.59
N ALA A 143 1.60 -6.10 3.67
CA ALA A 143 0.69 -7.18 3.29
C ALA A 143 -0.57 -7.21 4.18
N ALA A 144 -0.44 -6.79 5.45
CA ALA A 144 -1.54 -6.66 6.41
C ALA A 144 -2.47 -5.47 6.13
N MET A 145 -2.05 -4.50 5.31
CA MET A 145 -2.91 -3.40 4.87
C MET A 145 -3.88 -3.94 3.79
N PRO A 146 -5.18 -3.64 3.83
CA PRO A 146 -6.12 -4.05 2.79
C PRO A 146 -5.74 -3.47 1.41
N ALA A 147 -6.16 -4.13 0.33
CA ALA A 147 -5.98 -3.55 -1.00
C ALA A 147 -6.83 -2.28 -1.14
N PRO A 148 -6.37 -1.25 -1.86
CA PRO A 148 -7.23 -0.11 -2.18
C PRO A 148 -8.46 -0.58 -2.96
N GLY A 149 -9.63 -0.03 -2.61
CA GLY A 149 -10.92 -0.45 -3.17
C GLY A 149 -11.58 -1.63 -2.45
N GLU A 150 -10.84 -2.43 -1.67
CA GLU A 150 -11.47 -3.30 -0.68
C GLU A 150 -11.91 -2.45 0.52
N PRO A 151 -13.14 -2.62 1.05
CA PRO A 151 -13.55 -1.96 2.28
C PRO A 151 -12.57 -2.36 3.38
N GLY A 152 -11.66 -1.46 3.74
CA GLY A 152 -10.72 -1.70 4.83
C GLY A 152 -11.48 -2.02 6.12
N ALA A 153 -10.86 -2.73 7.06
CA ALA A 153 -11.45 -3.08 8.35
C ALA A 153 -11.89 -1.85 9.19
N ASP A 154 -11.57 -0.63 8.76
CA ASP A 154 -12.06 0.64 9.32
C ASP A 154 -13.34 1.18 8.64
N SER A 155 -13.95 0.43 7.72
CA SER A 155 -15.21 0.79 7.06
C SER A 155 -16.45 0.36 7.85
N THR A 156 -16.56 0.79 9.11
CA THR A 156 -17.89 1.10 9.65
C THR A 156 -18.38 2.39 8.98
N GLY A 157 -18.74 2.29 7.69
CA GLY A 157 -19.34 3.41 6.96
C GLY A 157 -20.58 3.90 7.70
N ALA A 158 -20.73 5.21 7.82
CA ALA A 158 -21.93 5.80 8.41
C ALA A 158 -23.15 5.36 7.59
N LEU A 159 -24.22 4.89 8.23
CA LEU A 159 -25.43 4.48 7.50
C LEU A 159 -26.32 5.68 7.20
N LEU A 160 -26.86 5.71 5.99
CA LEU A 160 -27.91 6.63 5.60
C LEU A 160 -29.20 6.32 6.39
N PRO A 161 -29.90 7.36 6.89
CA PRO A 161 -31.19 7.21 7.55
C PRO A 161 -32.22 6.53 6.65
N ALA A 162 -33.05 5.67 7.24
CA ALA A 162 -34.07 4.91 6.53
C ALA A 162 -35.06 5.78 5.75
N VAL A 163 -35.29 7.03 6.18
CA VAL A 163 -36.19 7.96 5.48
C VAL A 163 -35.75 8.26 4.04
N PHE A 164 -34.44 8.22 3.75
CA PHE A 164 -33.88 8.46 2.42
C PHE A 164 -33.81 7.20 1.55
N VAL A 165 -33.92 6.02 2.15
CA VAL A 165 -33.83 4.74 1.44
C VAL A 165 -35.02 4.60 0.48
N GLY A 166 -34.73 4.10 -0.73
CA GLY A 166 -35.71 3.89 -1.77
C GLY A 166 -35.17 4.19 -3.18
N ARG A 167 -36.01 3.95 -4.18
CA ARG A 167 -35.77 4.39 -5.55
C ARG A 167 -36.41 5.76 -5.78
N TRP A 168 -35.65 6.65 -6.39
CA TRP A 168 -36.05 8.02 -6.65
C TRP A 168 -35.80 8.36 -8.11
N ALA A 169 -36.71 9.07 -8.77
CA ALA A 169 -36.57 9.42 -10.18
C ALA A 169 -36.95 10.90 -10.44
N PRO A 170 -36.60 11.50 -11.58
CA PRO A 170 -36.98 12.88 -11.90
C PRO A 170 -38.49 13.12 -11.83
N ASP A 171 -39.28 12.13 -12.27
CA ASP A 171 -40.73 12.18 -12.34
C ASP A 171 -41.35 10.77 -12.34
N ALA A 172 -42.68 10.72 -12.37
CA ALA A 172 -43.44 9.46 -12.37
C ALA A 172 -43.22 8.60 -13.62
N ALA A 173 -42.90 9.20 -14.78
CA ALA A 173 -42.62 8.44 -16.01
C ALA A 173 -41.28 7.71 -15.89
N ALA A 174 -40.26 8.39 -15.36
CA ALA A 174 -38.97 7.78 -15.05
C ALA A 174 -39.08 6.72 -13.93
N CYS A 175 -40.04 6.86 -13.01
CA CYS A 175 -40.34 5.79 -12.07
C CYS A 175 -40.90 4.54 -12.76
N ALA A 176 -41.74 4.67 -13.78
CA ALA A 176 -42.29 3.53 -14.53
C ALA A 176 -41.27 2.87 -15.49
N ASP A 177 -40.18 3.56 -15.82
CA ASP A 177 -39.11 3.03 -16.67
C ASP A 177 -37.98 2.41 -15.84
N PRO A 178 -37.81 1.08 -15.83
CA PRO A 178 -36.71 0.43 -15.13
C PRO A 178 -35.33 0.73 -15.74
N ALA A 179 -35.28 1.20 -17.00
CA ALA A 179 -34.05 1.56 -17.70
C ALA A 179 -33.70 3.06 -17.57
N SER A 180 -34.45 3.82 -16.77
CA SER A 180 -34.19 5.25 -16.59
C SER A 180 -32.81 5.49 -15.99
N ILE A 181 -31.92 6.12 -16.76
CA ILE A 181 -30.55 6.47 -16.34
C ILE A 181 -30.50 7.57 -15.27
N GLU A 182 -31.58 8.35 -15.13
CA GLU A 182 -31.66 9.45 -14.16
C GLU A 182 -32.23 9.01 -12.80
N ALA A 183 -32.76 7.79 -12.73
CA ALA A 183 -33.21 7.21 -11.48
C ALA A 183 -32.00 6.89 -10.59
N ILE A 184 -32.18 7.11 -9.30
CA ILE A 184 -31.19 6.78 -8.27
C ILE A 184 -31.79 5.76 -7.31
N VAL A 185 -30.93 4.94 -6.72
CA VAL A 185 -31.29 3.99 -5.67
C VAL A 185 -30.47 4.30 -4.45
N ILE A 186 -31.14 4.58 -3.34
CA ILE A 186 -30.51 4.82 -2.04
C ILE A 186 -30.76 3.59 -1.17
N THR A 187 -29.68 2.96 -0.72
CA THR A 187 -29.65 1.94 0.33
C THR A 187 -29.01 2.53 1.58
N GLY A 188 -29.08 1.84 2.73
CA GLY A 188 -28.46 2.33 3.96
C GLY A 188 -26.95 2.57 3.83
N ASP A 189 -26.27 1.86 2.93
CA ASP A 189 -24.81 1.88 2.75
C ASP A 189 -24.34 2.51 1.43
N ALA A 190 -25.26 3.01 0.59
CA ALA A 190 -24.90 3.55 -0.73
C ALA A 190 -25.99 4.41 -1.38
N ILE A 191 -25.56 5.33 -2.24
CA ILE A 191 -26.37 5.93 -3.30
C ILE A 191 -25.83 5.41 -4.65
N ARG A 192 -26.71 4.96 -5.54
CA ARG A 192 -26.36 4.47 -6.88
C ARG A 192 -27.08 5.30 -7.92
N PHE A 193 -26.35 5.71 -8.96
CA PHE A 193 -26.88 6.45 -10.09
C PHE A 193 -26.05 6.11 -11.33
N HIS A 194 -26.71 5.79 -12.45
CA HIS A 194 -26.02 5.31 -13.64
C HIS A 194 -25.00 4.18 -13.31
N GLU A 195 -23.74 4.36 -13.72
CA GLU A 195 -22.59 3.46 -13.48
C GLU A 195 -21.77 3.85 -12.24
N SER A 196 -22.27 4.78 -11.43
CA SER A 196 -21.57 5.32 -10.27
C SER A 196 -22.20 4.87 -8.95
N VAL A 197 -21.36 4.67 -7.94
CA VAL A 197 -21.77 4.36 -6.57
C VAL A 197 -21.11 5.33 -5.59
N GLY A 198 -21.89 5.93 -4.70
CA GLY A 198 -21.41 6.73 -3.58
C GLY A 198 -21.62 5.99 -2.28
N ARG A 199 -20.56 5.84 -1.48
CA ARG A 199 -20.63 5.25 -0.14
C ARG A 199 -20.53 6.35 0.94
N PRO A 200 -21.48 6.43 1.88
CA PRO A 200 -21.42 7.42 2.95
C PRO A 200 -20.20 7.19 3.85
N ARG A 201 -19.38 8.24 4.00
CA ARG A 201 -18.24 8.30 4.93
C ARG A 201 -18.63 8.99 6.23
N GLU A 202 -19.38 10.07 6.10
CA GLU A 202 -19.92 10.84 7.22
C GLU A 202 -21.38 11.16 6.96
N VAL A 203 -22.22 11.01 7.98
CA VAL A 203 -23.64 11.39 7.94
C VAL A 203 -23.93 12.27 9.15
N ARG A 204 -24.40 13.50 8.88
CA ARG A 204 -24.79 14.46 9.91
C ARG A 204 -26.25 14.84 9.72
N MET A 205 -27.09 14.44 10.67
CA MET A 205 -28.51 14.81 10.67
C MET A 205 -28.69 16.30 10.95
N GLU A 206 -29.64 16.92 10.25
CA GLU A 206 -30.04 18.32 10.37
C GLU A 206 -31.54 18.44 10.75
N GLY A 207 -32.05 17.42 11.45
CA GLY A 207 -33.47 17.19 11.71
C GLY A 207 -33.89 15.82 11.21
N ASP A 208 -35.17 15.50 11.29
CA ASP A 208 -35.68 14.17 10.91
C ASP A 208 -35.69 13.95 9.39
N ASP A 209 -35.81 15.03 8.62
CA ASP A 209 -36.01 15.02 7.16
C ASP A 209 -34.82 15.62 6.38
N ALA A 210 -33.68 15.86 7.02
CA ALA A 210 -32.51 16.45 6.38
C ALA A 210 -31.20 15.88 6.93
N ALA A 211 -30.23 15.67 6.03
CA ALA A 211 -28.88 15.24 6.39
C ALA A 211 -27.85 15.84 5.43
N THR A 212 -26.68 16.18 5.97
CA THR A 212 -25.47 16.44 5.18
C THR A 212 -24.62 15.17 5.20
N VAL A 213 -24.23 14.70 4.02
CA VAL A 213 -23.54 13.42 3.82
C VAL A 213 -22.30 13.64 2.97
N VAL A 214 -21.15 13.19 3.45
CA VAL A 214 -19.93 13.09 2.64
C VAL A 214 -19.90 11.70 2.02
N PHE A 215 -19.99 11.65 0.69
CA PHE A 215 -19.92 10.41 -0.06
C PHE A 215 -18.52 10.24 -0.67
N ALA A 216 -17.97 9.03 -0.55
CA ALA A 216 -16.88 8.56 -1.39
C ALA A 216 -17.48 7.86 -2.61
N TYR A 217 -17.33 8.49 -3.77
CA TYR A 217 -17.84 8.02 -5.05
C TYR A 217 -16.80 7.22 -5.82
N GLU A 218 -17.30 6.25 -6.57
CA GLU A 218 -16.58 5.48 -7.58
C GLU A 218 -17.45 5.37 -8.83
N GLY A 219 -16.89 5.68 -10.00
CA GLY A 219 -17.58 5.60 -11.28
C GLY A 219 -16.68 6.03 -12.44
N GLU A 220 -16.88 5.45 -13.62
CA GLU A 220 -16.09 5.76 -14.84
C GLU A 220 -14.57 5.67 -14.65
N GLY A 221 -14.10 4.78 -13.76
CA GLY A 221 -12.68 4.63 -13.43
C GLY A 221 -12.11 5.74 -12.52
N HIS A 222 -12.96 6.63 -12.01
CA HIS A 222 -12.56 7.71 -11.11
C HIS A 222 -13.09 7.48 -9.70
N GLN A 223 -12.35 8.00 -8.73
CA GLN A 223 -12.77 8.09 -7.33
C GLN A 223 -12.74 9.55 -6.89
N TRP A 224 -13.77 10.00 -6.20
CA TRP A 224 -13.84 11.36 -5.68
C TRP A 224 -14.70 11.42 -4.42
N GLU A 225 -14.50 12.46 -3.61
CA GLU A 225 -15.37 12.75 -2.48
C GLU A 225 -16.23 13.97 -2.77
N SER A 226 -17.49 13.92 -2.36
CA SER A 226 -18.38 15.07 -2.47
C SER A 226 -19.37 15.09 -1.31
N GLU A 227 -19.49 16.27 -0.71
CA GLU A 227 -20.54 16.58 0.26
C GLU A 227 -21.86 16.85 -0.50
N GLN A 228 -22.94 16.25 0.01
CA GLN A 228 -24.29 16.38 -0.50
C GLN A 228 -25.22 16.65 0.67
N ARG A 229 -26.19 17.53 0.46
CA ARG A 229 -27.30 17.71 1.39
C ARG A 229 -28.53 17.01 0.84
N LEU A 230 -29.06 16.06 1.60
CA LEU A 230 -30.31 15.37 1.34
C LEU A 230 -31.41 16.02 2.18
N ARG A 231 -32.55 16.33 1.56
CA ARG A 231 -33.71 16.87 2.26
C ARG A 231 -35.00 16.29 1.68
N LEU A 232 -35.95 15.95 2.56
CA LEU A 232 -37.31 15.59 2.22
C LEU A 232 -38.24 16.77 2.55
N PRO A 233 -38.45 17.75 1.64
CA PRO A 233 -39.46 18.78 1.88
C PRO A 233 -40.86 18.18 2.05
N GLU A 234 -41.11 17.03 1.42
CA GLU A 234 -42.31 16.20 1.53
C GLU A 234 -41.86 14.73 1.53
N ALA A 235 -42.68 13.81 2.08
CA ALA A 235 -42.30 12.40 2.25
C ALA A 235 -41.85 11.70 0.95
N ASP A 236 -42.44 12.12 -0.18
CA ASP A 236 -42.21 11.55 -1.51
C ASP A 236 -41.41 12.46 -2.44
N THR A 237 -40.82 13.54 -1.92
CA THR A 237 -39.95 14.45 -2.68
C THR A 237 -38.58 14.50 -2.04
N LEU A 238 -37.55 14.11 -2.77
CA LEU A 238 -36.15 14.23 -2.36
C LEU A 238 -35.49 15.40 -3.08
N GLU A 239 -34.96 16.35 -2.32
CA GLU A 239 -34.02 17.36 -2.78
C GLU A 239 -32.59 16.93 -2.46
N ILE A 240 -31.71 16.96 -3.47
CA ILE A 240 -30.28 16.75 -3.33
C ILE A 240 -29.58 18.05 -3.71
N THR A 241 -28.83 18.63 -2.78
CA THR A 241 -27.99 19.79 -3.06
C THR A 241 -26.53 19.38 -3.02
N GLY A 242 -25.85 19.51 -4.15
CA GLY A 242 -24.45 19.16 -4.31
C GLY A 242 -23.51 20.37 -4.33
N PRO A 243 -22.23 20.16 -4.70
CA PRO A 243 -21.28 21.25 -4.88
C PRO A 243 -21.80 22.25 -5.93
N GLU A 244 -21.29 23.49 -5.84
CA GLU A 244 -21.69 24.60 -6.72
C GLU A 244 -23.20 24.93 -6.71
N GLN A 245 -23.89 24.55 -5.63
CA GLN A 245 -25.34 24.73 -5.46
C GLN A 245 -26.18 24.01 -6.53
N LEU A 246 -25.64 22.95 -7.15
CA LEU A 246 -26.43 22.05 -7.98
C LEU A 246 -27.59 21.52 -7.14
N ARG A 247 -28.82 21.71 -7.62
CA ARG A 247 -30.02 21.20 -6.96
C ARG A 247 -30.73 20.23 -7.88
N LEU A 248 -30.93 19.02 -7.39
CA LEU A 248 -31.75 18.00 -8.03
C LEU A 248 -32.99 17.76 -7.18
N GLN A 249 -34.14 17.65 -7.82
CA GLN A 249 -35.37 17.19 -7.21
C GLN A 249 -35.76 15.85 -7.82
N ARG A 250 -36.19 14.92 -6.98
CA ARG A 250 -36.62 13.58 -7.35
C ARG A 250 -37.91 13.23 -6.62
N VAL A 251 -38.76 12.43 -7.27
CA VAL A 251 -39.95 11.83 -6.67
C VAL A 251 -39.65 10.41 -6.23
N ARG A 252 -40.27 9.97 -5.13
CA ARG A 252 -40.20 8.58 -4.67
C ARG A 252 -40.94 7.68 -5.65
N CYS A 253 -40.29 6.62 -6.08
CA CYS A 253 -40.95 5.59 -6.88
C CYS A 253 -41.68 4.62 -5.95
N ALA A 254 -42.89 4.21 -6.34
CA ALA A 254 -43.56 3.10 -5.70
C ALA A 254 -42.73 1.82 -5.88
N GLU A 255 -42.74 0.97 -4.85
CA GLU A 255 -42.15 -0.38 -4.91
C GLU A 255 -42.89 -1.30 -5.89
#